data_AF-A0A7W1HSB9-F1
#
_entry.id   AF-A0A7W1HSB9-F1
#
_cell.length_a   1.000
_cell.length_b   1.000
_cell.length_c   1.000
_cell.angle_alpha   90.00
_cell.angle_beta   90.00
_cell.angle_gamma   90.00
#
_symmetry.space_group_name_H-M   'P 1'
#
loop_
_entity.id
_entity.type
_entity.pdbx_description
1 polymer ?
#
loop_
_entity_poly.entity_id
_entity_poly.type
_entity_poly.pdbx_seq_one_letter_code
_entity_poly.pdbx_strand_id
1 'polypeptide(L)'
;MGIGTLASSVGKGLFAGLAGTAAMTASSTLEMKVRGRAGSSAPADAAQKVLGVEPVDDAAKERFSNLAHWGYGTGWGAVRGVLAAAGLSGLPATALHFLAVWGSETVMLPRLGVAPPISEWGAKEVGVDVLHHLVYAMSTNAAYEWMDAGP
;
A
#
# COMPACT_ATOMS: atom_id res chain seq x y z
N MET A 1 3.09 24.66 -11.19
CA MET A 1 2.97 24.21 -9.78
C MET A 1 4.20 24.67 -9.02
N GLY A 2 4.03 25.33 -7.87
CA GLY A 2 5.17 25.73 -7.03
C GLY A 2 5.68 24.56 -6.18
N ILE A 3 6.97 24.55 -5.83
CA ILE A 3 7.60 23.52 -4.99
C ILE A 3 6.88 23.38 -3.64
N GLY A 4 6.45 24.50 -3.03
CA GLY A 4 5.73 24.49 -1.76
C GLY A 4 4.37 23.80 -1.82
N THR A 5 3.62 23.98 -2.92
CA THR A 5 2.33 23.30 -3.14
C THR A 5 2.53 21.80 -3.28
N LEU A 6 3.53 21.37 -4.07
CA LEU A 6 3.84 19.96 -4.23
C LEU A 6 4.26 19.31 -2.91
N ALA A 7 5.14 19.95 -2.15
CA ALA A 7 5.61 19.44 -0.86
C ALA A 7 4.44 19.28 0.13
N SER A 8 3.53 20.25 0.18
CA SER A 8 2.33 20.16 1.02
C SER A 8 1.42 19.00 0.59
N SER A 9 1.16 18.86 -0.71
CA SER A 9 0.35 17.76 -1.24
C SER A 9 0.99 16.40 -0.95
N VAL A 10 2.31 16.26 -1.12
CA VAL A 10 3.01 15.01 -0.78
C VAL A 10 2.96 14.73 0.73
N GLY A 11 3.16 15.74 1.58
CA GLY A 11 3.07 15.59 3.04
C GLY A 11 1.69 15.11 3.50
N LYS A 12 0.61 15.73 2.98
CA LYS A 12 -0.76 15.23 3.14
C LYS A 12 -0.88 13.79 2.61
N GLY A 13 -0.31 13.52 1.45
CA GLY A 13 -0.23 12.19 0.86
C GLY A 13 0.33 11.14 1.82
N LEU A 14 1.48 11.40 2.43
CA LEU A 14 2.12 10.48 3.36
C LEU A 14 1.25 10.18 4.60
N PHE A 15 0.67 11.20 5.23
CA PHE A 15 -0.26 10.98 6.34
C PHE A 15 -1.47 10.14 5.92
N ALA A 16 -2.02 10.41 4.74
CA ALA A 16 -3.13 9.65 4.19
C ALA A 16 -2.73 8.21 3.83
N GLY A 17 -1.51 7.98 3.36
CA GLY A 17 -0.94 6.65 3.12
C GLY A 17 -0.80 5.84 4.41
N LEU A 18 -0.37 6.49 5.50
CA LEU A 18 -0.34 5.87 6.83
C LEU A 18 -1.74 5.42 7.29
N ALA A 19 -2.75 6.28 7.11
CA ALA A 19 -4.15 5.96 7.43
C ALA A 19 -4.66 4.78 6.60
N GLY A 20 -4.39 4.77 5.29
CA GLY A 20 -4.72 3.64 4.41
C GLY A 20 -4.03 2.34 4.82
N THR A 21 -2.75 2.42 5.22
CA THR A 21 -1.98 1.27 5.70
C THR A 21 -2.60 0.68 6.97
N ALA A 22 -3.00 1.53 7.92
CA ALA A 22 -3.69 1.10 9.13
C ALA A 22 -5.03 0.42 8.81
N ALA A 23 -5.83 0.99 7.90
CA ALA A 23 -7.12 0.42 7.48
C ALA A 23 -6.96 -0.93 6.80
N MET A 24 -6.00 -1.05 5.86
CA MET A 24 -5.69 -2.30 5.19
C MET A 24 -5.23 -3.37 6.20
N THR A 25 -4.35 -3.01 7.13
CA THR A 25 -3.87 -3.90 8.20
C THR A 25 -5.02 -4.41 9.07
N ALA A 26 -5.96 -3.54 9.45
CA ALA A 26 -7.13 -3.96 10.21
C ALA A 26 -8.01 -4.93 9.40
N SER A 27 -8.28 -4.60 8.13
CA SER A 27 -9.12 -5.44 7.26
C SER A 27 -8.50 -6.81 6.98
N SER A 28 -7.20 -6.87 6.70
CA SER A 28 -6.48 -8.12 6.44
C SER A 28 -6.32 -8.94 7.72
N THR A 29 -6.09 -8.31 8.87
CA THR A 29 -6.05 -8.99 10.16
C THR A 29 -7.38 -9.66 10.48
N LEU A 30 -8.50 -8.98 10.21
CA LEU A 30 -9.83 -9.56 10.38
C LEU A 30 -10.06 -10.73 9.43
N GLU A 31 -9.75 -10.56 8.15
CA GLU A 31 -9.87 -11.61 7.13
C GLU A 31 -9.04 -12.86 7.49
N MET A 32 -7.81 -12.68 7.97
CA MET A 32 -6.92 -13.77 8.36
C MET A 32 -7.50 -14.58 9.51
N LYS A 33 -8.05 -13.88 10.52
CA LYS A 33 -8.73 -14.51 11.66
C LYS A 33 -9.96 -15.30 11.22
N VAL A 34 -10.79 -14.71 10.36
CA VAL A 34 -12.01 -15.35 9.83
C VAL A 34 -11.69 -16.61 9.03
N ARG A 35 -10.57 -16.62 8.28
CA ARG A 35 -10.16 -17.76 7.45
C ARG A 35 -9.21 -18.74 8.14
N GLY A 36 -8.74 -18.44 9.35
CA GLY A 36 -7.77 -19.26 10.07
C GLY A 36 -6.43 -19.43 9.32
N ARG A 37 -6.00 -18.40 8.57
CA ARG A 37 -4.75 -18.45 7.78
C ARG A 37 -3.66 -17.58 8.38
N ALA A 38 -2.40 -17.92 8.09
CA ALA A 38 -1.25 -17.12 8.48
C ALA A 38 -1.14 -15.82 7.66
N GLY A 39 -0.33 -14.88 8.18
CA GLY A 39 0.02 -13.63 7.50
C GLY A 39 0.86 -13.82 6.25
N SER A 40 0.80 -12.82 5.37
CA SER A 40 1.67 -12.77 4.19
C SER A 40 3.04 -12.22 4.56
N SER A 41 4.11 -12.85 4.08
CA SER A 41 5.48 -12.34 4.15
C SER A 41 5.90 -11.53 2.92
N ALA A 42 5.02 -11.40 1.92
CA ALA A 42 5.37 -10.82 0.62
C ALA A 42 6.02 -9.43 0.69
N PRO A 43 5.54 -8.46 1.51
CA PRO A 43 6.20 -7.15 1.62
C PRO A 43 7.63 -7.25 2.18
N ALA A 44 7.86 -8.15 3.14
CA ALA A 44 9.17 -8.34 3.75
C ALA A 44 10.14 -9.01 2.77
N ASP A 45 9.69 -10.09 2.12
CA ASP A 45 10.50 -10.83 1.15
C ASP A 45 10.82 -9.95 -0.07
N ALA A 46 9.87 -9.12 -0.52
CA ALA A 46 10.10 -8.13 -1.58
C ALA A 46 11.11 -7.06 -1.15
N ALA A 47 10.97 -6.49 0.05
CA ALA A 47 11.88 -5.47 0.56
C ALA A 47 13.31 -6.02 0.78
N GLN A 48 13.44 -7.27 1.24
CA GLN A 48 14.74 -7.96 1.34
C GLN A 48 15.42 -8.08 -0.01
N LYS A 49 14.70 -8.53 -1.04
CA LYS A 49 15.23 -8.67 -2.39
C LYS A 49 15.60 -7.34 -3.04
N VAL A 50 14.79 -6.30 -2.84
CA VAL A 50 15.07 -4.96 -3.36
C VAL A 50 16.31 -4.34 -2.71
N LEU A 51 16.46 -4.51 -1.40
CA LEU A 51 17.57 -3.92 -0.64
C LEU A 51 18.83 -4.81 -0.61
N GLY A 52 18.74 -6.07 -1.04
CA GLY A 52 19.84 -7.04 -0.95
C GLY A 52 20.24 -7.35 0.49
N VAL A 53 19.27 -7.37 1.42
CA VAL A 53 19.51 -7.59 2.85
C VAL A 53 18.88 -8.89 3.33
N GLU A 54 19.59 -9.60 4.19
CA GLU A 54 19.12 -10.83 4.83
C GLU A 54 19.00 -10.59 6.35
N PRO A 55 17.88 -10.96 6.99
CA PRO A 55 17.73 -10.87 8.44
C PRO A 55 18.74 -11.77 9.17
N VAL A 56 19.31 -11.25 10.25
CA VAL A 56 20.25 -12.00 11.09
C VAL A 56 19.55 -13.05 11.97
N ASP A 57 18.27 -12.84 12.28
CA ASP A 57 17.41 -13.74 13.04
C ASP A 57 15.92 -13.47 12.74
N ASP A 58 15.04 -14.33 13.28
CA ASP A 58 13.58 -14.23 13.07
C ASP A 58 12.99 -12.94 13.66
N ALA A 59 13.50 -12.46 14.80
CA ALA A 59 13.02 -11.24 15.43
C ALA A 59 13.38 -10.00 14.58
N ALA A 60 14.56 -9.98 13.96
CA ALA A 60 14.97 -8.98 13.00
C ALA A 60 14.12 -9.07 11.73
N LYS A 61 13.80 -10.28 11.25
CA LYS A 61 12.89 -10.47 10.11
C LYS A 61 11.51 -9.88 10.37
N GLU A 62 10.95 -10.12 11.56
CA GLU A 62 9.64 -9.59 11.95
C GLU A 62 9.66 -8.05 12.07
N ARG A 63 10.67 -7.48 12.71
CA ARG A 63 10.83 -6.01 12.82
C ARG A 63 10.99 -5.37 11.44
N PHE A 64 11.82 -5.97 10.58
CA PHE A 64 12.01 -5.50 9.22
C PHE A 64 10.73 -5.61 8.40
N SER A 65 9.99 -6.72 8.52
CA SER A 65 8.68 -6.91 7.88
C SER A 65 7.70 -5.81 8.27
N ASN A 66 7.59 -5.52 9.57
CA ASN A 66 6.73 -4.44 10.06
C ASN A 66 7.17 -3.08 9.51
N LEU A 67 8.47 -2.76 9.58
CA LEU A 67 8.99 -1.50 9.06
C LEU A 67 8.75 -1.35 7.55
N ALA A 68 9.00 -2.41 6.79
CA ALA A 68 8.77 -2.45 5.35
C ALA A 68 7.27 -2.26 5.04
N HIS A 69 6.38 -2.96 5.73
CA HIS A 69 4.93 -2.84 5.58
C HIS A 69 4.44 -1.40 5.81
N TRP A 70 4.80 -0.81 6.96
CA TRP A 70 4.38 0.54 7.32
C TRP A 70 5.03 1.60 6.44
N GLY A 71 6.34 1.46 6.14
CA GLY A 71 7.08 2.40 5.31
C GLY A 71 6.59 2.39 3.85
N TYR A 72 6.37 1.20 3.29
CA TYR A 72 5.89 1.02 1.93
C TYR A 72 4.47 1.59 1.76
N GLY A 73 3.55 1.19 2.64
CA GLY A 73 2.17 1.70 2.60
C GLY A 73 2.07 3.20 2.86
N THR A 74 2.88 3.75 3.77
CA THR A 74 2.95 5.21 3.98
C THR A 74 3.50 5.91 2.74
N GLY A 75 4.57 5.38 2.15
CA GLY A 75 5.22 5.92 0.95
C GLY A 75 4.29 6.01 -0.26
N TRP A 76 3.43 5.01 -0.47
CA TRP A 76 2.43 5.05 -1.55
C TRP A 76 1.45 6.22 -1.44
N GLY A 77 1.20 6.72 -0.24
CA GLY A 77 0.42 7.94 -0.03
C GLY A 77 0.99 9.17 -0.75
N ALA A 78 2.31 9.24 -0.97
CA ALA A 78 2.92 10.29 -1.76
C ALA A 78 2.37 10.34 -3.19
N VAL A 79 2.04 9.19 -3.78
CA VAL A 79 1.42 9.11 -5.12
C VAL A 79 0.04 9.77 -5.11
N ARG A 80 -0.79 9.55 -4.07
CA ARG A 80 -2.05 10.29 -3.92
C ARG A 80 -1.82 11.80 -3.84
N GLY A 81 -0.78 12.24 -3.12
CA GLY A 81 -0.37 13.65 -3.07
C GLY A 81 0.03 14.22 -4.44
N VAL A 82 0.79 13.47 -5.23
CA VAL A 82 1.15 13.83 -6.60
C VAL A 82 -0.09 13.93 -7.49
N LEU A 83 -1.04 13.00 -7.37
CA LEU A 83 -2.31 13.06 -8.11
C LEU A 83 -3.12 14.32 -7.76
N ALA A 84 -3.20 14.68 -6.47
CA ALA A 84 -3.83 15.95 -6.05
C ALA A 84 -3.11 17.17 -6.61
N ALA A 85 -1.78 17.18 -6.56
CA ALA A 85 -0.98 18.25 -7.12
C ALA A 85 -1.23 18.38 -8.64
N ALA A 86 -1.48 17.27 -9.34
CA ALA A 86 -1.89 17.25 -10.74
C ALA A 86 -3.36 17.65 -10.99
N GLY A 87 -4.11 18.03 -9.95
CA GLY A 87 -5.50 18.48 -10.04
C GLY A 87 -6.54 17.35 -9.96
N LEU A 88 -6.15 16.14 -9.57
CA LEU A 88 -7.06 15.00 -9.44
C LEU A 88 -7.56 14.86 -8.00
N SER A 89 -8.88 14.69 -7.87
CA SER A 89 -9.57 14.44 -6.59
C SER A 89 -10.64 13.37 -6.76
N GLY A 90 -11.24 12.95 -5.64
CA GLY A 90 -12.40 12.05 -5.63
C GLY A 90 -12.17 10.71 -6.33
N LEU A 91 -13.13 10.28 -7.15
CA LEU A 91 -13.11 8.97 -7.80
C LEU A 91 -11.93 8.80 -8.79
N PRO A 92 -11.63 9.74 -9.70
CA PRO A 92 -10.47 9.62 -10.58
C PRO A 92 -9.14 9.43 -9.82
N ALA A 93 -8.92 10.21 -8.76
CA ALA A 93 -7.72 10.08 -7.93
C ALA A 93 -7.67 8.72 -7.21
N THR A 94 -8.81 8.26 -6.66
CA THR A 94 -8.92 6.97 -5.99
C THR A 94 -8.62 5.81 -6.94
N ALA A 95 -9.21 5.82 -8.14
CA ALA A 95 -9.03 4.77 -9.14
C ALA A 95 -7.58 4.70 -9.62
N LEU A 96 -6.96 5.84 -9.93
CA LEU A 96 -5.56 5.88 -10.36
C LEU A 96 -4.60 5.48 -9.23
N HIS A 97 -4.87 5.89 -8.00
CA HIS A 97 -4.08 5.47 -6.85
C HIS A 97 -4.19 3.97 -6.60
N PHE A 98 -5.40 3.40 -6.62
CA PHE A 98 -5.63 1.96 -6.53
C PHE A 98 -4.86 1.20 -7.61
N LEU A 99 -5.01 1.60 -8.88
CA LEU A 99 -4.33 0.96 -10.00
C LEU A 99 -2.81 1.08 -9.90
N ALA A 100 -2.27 2.18 -9.37
CA ALA A 100 -0.85 2.34 -9.17
C ALA A 100 -0.30 1.38 -8.12
N VAL A 101 -0.96 1.31 -6.95
CA VAL A 101 -0.52 0.45 -5.84
C VAL A 101 -0.69 -1.02 -6.21
N TRP A 102 -1.91 -1.43 -6.55
CA TRP A 102 -2.22 -2.81 -6.88
C TRP A 102 -1.53 -3.27 -8.17
N GLY A 103 -1.58 -2.44 -9.22
CA GLY A 103 -0.90 -2.77 -10.49
C GLY A 103 0.61 -2.94 -10.30
N SER A 104 1.24 -2.18 -9.41
CA SER A 104 2.69 -2.31 -9.17
C SER A 104 3.08 -3.69 -8.64
N GLU A 105 2.30 -4.28 -7.72
CA GLU A 105 2.65 -5.57 -7.12
C GLU A 105 2.41 -6.73 -8.08
N THR A 106 1.39 -6.66 -8.94
CA THR A 106 1.13 -7.67 -9.98
C THR A 106 2.31 -7.84 -10.94
N VAL A 107 3.16 -6.82 -11.02
CA VAL A 107 4.36 -6.78 -11.85
C VAL A 107 5.63 -7.03 -11.04
N MET A 108 5.74 -6.42 -9.86
CA MET A 108 6.94 -6.41 -9.04
C MET A 108 7.15 -7.75 -8.31
N LEU A 109 6.10 -8.32 -7.71
CA LEU A 109 6.23 -9.56 -6.94
C LEU A 109 6.67 -10.76 -7.81
N PRO A 110 6.14 -10.96 -9.04
CA PRO A 110 6.62 -12.02 -9.92
C PRO A 110 8.05 -11.80 -10.41
N ARG A 111 8.43 -10.56 -10.70
CA ARG A 111 9.81 -10.24 -11.12
C ARG A 111 10.84 -10.48 -10.03
N LEU A 112 10.44 -10.25 -8.78
CA LEU A 112 11.27 -10.59 -7.63
C LEU A 112 11.18 -12.07 -7.26
N GLY A 113 10.32 -12.88 -7.90
CA GLY A 113 10.09 -14.27 -7.51
C GLY A 113 9.57 -14.40 -6.08
N VAL A 114 8.74 -13.46 -5.62
CA VAL A 114 8.08 -13.47 -4.31
C VAL A 114 6.71 -14.13 -4.40
N ALA A 115 6.02 -13.97 -5.53
CA ALA A 115 4.74 -14.61 -5.81
C ALA A 115 4.69 -15.04 -7.29
N PRO A 116 3.88 -16.05 -7.66
CA PRO A 116 3.64 -16.37 -9.07
C PRO A 116 2.87 -15.24 -9.77
N PRO A 117 2.83 -15.19 -11.11
CA PRO A 117 1.99 -14.25 -11.85
C PRO A 117 0.52 -14.33 -11.43
N ILE A 118 -0.19 -13.19 -11.45
CA ILE A 118 -1.59 -13.12 -11.01
C ILE A 118 -2.53 -14.05 -11.80
N SER A 119 -2.17 -14.42 -13.03
CA SER A 119 -2.91 -15.38 -13.86
C SER A 119 -2.90 -16.81 -13.29
N GLU A 120 -1.99 -17.12 -12.36
CA GLU A 120 -1.88 -18.42 -11.70
C GLU A 120 -2.58 -18.42 -10.32
N TRP A 121 -3.09 -17.28 -9.87
CA TRP A 121 -3.74 -17.16 -8.57
C TRP A 121 -5.19 -17.66 -8.63
N GLY A 122 -5.67 -18.22 -7.52
CA GLY A 122 -7.10 -18.54 -7.39
C GLY A 122 -7.96 -17.28 -7.42
N ALA A 123 -9.13 -17.33 -8.07
CA ALA A 123 -10.03 -16.17 -8.19
C ALA A 123 -10.44 -15.55 -6.83
N LYS A 124 -10.59 -16.40 -5.80
CA LYS A 124 -10.86 -15.96 -4.43
C LYS A 124 -9.71 -15.12 -3.87
N GLU A 125 -8.48 -15.52 -4.17
CA GLU A 125 -7.27 -14.90 -3.63
C GLU A 125 -7.02 -13.56 -4.31
N VAL A 126 -7.25 -13.49 -5.62
CA VAL A 126 -7.32 -12.22 -6.36
C VAL A 126 -8.39 -11.30 -5.78
N GLY A 127 -9.59 -11.82 -5.51
CA GLY A 127 -10.69 -11.02 -4.96
C GLY A 127 -10.39 -10.43 -3.59
N VAL A 128 -9.77 -11.22 -2.70
CA VAL A 128 -9.37 -10.76 -1.37
C VAL A 128 -8.24 -9.73 -1.44
N ASP A 129 -7.28 -9.95 -2.32
CA ASP A 129 -6.17 -9.04 -2.51
C ASP A 129 -6.63 -7.67 -3.07
N VAL A 130 -7.47 -7.68 -4.10
CA VAL A 130 -8.13 -6.49 -4.64
C VAL A 130 -8.94 -5.77 -3.56
N LEU A 131 -9.69 -6.50 -2.73
CA LEU A 131 -10.49 -5.91 -1.65
C LEU A 131 -9.62 -5.12 -0.67
N HIS A 132 -8.50 -5.69 -0.22
CA HIS A 132 -7.61 -5.01 0.72
C HIS A 132 -6.94 -3.77 0.10
N HIS A 133 -6.60 -3.83 -1.19
CA HIS A 133 -6.07 -2.69 -1.93
C HIS A 133 -7.12 -1.59 -2.16
N LEU A 134 -8.39 -1.96 -2.34
CA LEU A 134 -9.50 -1.00 -2.37
C LEU A 134 -9.66 -0.32 -1.00
N VAL A 135 -9.63 -1.08 0.10
CA VAL A 135 -9.66 -0.51 1.46
C VAL A 135 -8.52 0.50 1.65
N TYR A 136 -7.29 0.13 1.28
CA TYR A 136 -6.15 1.03 1.32
C TYR A 136 -6.41 2.32 0.52
N ALA A 137 -6.75 2.19 -0.78
CA ALA A 137 -6.88 3.34 -1.67
C ALA A 137 -8.03 4.28 -1.27
N MET A 138 -9.17 3.72 -0.85
CA MET A 138 -10.32 4.49 -0.40
C MET A 138 -10.05 5.22 0.92
N SER A 139 -9.44 4.54 1.90
CA SER A 139 -9.09 5.16 3.18
C SER A 139 -8.03 6.24 3.03
N THR A 140 -7.01 6.01 2.18
CA THR A 140 -6.04 7.05 1.83
C THR A 140 -6.72 8.22 1.14
N ASN A 141 -7.61 7.99 0.18
CA ASN A 141 -8.31 9.11 -0.47
C ASN A 141 -9.15 9.89 0.54
N ALA A 142 -9.94 9.23 1.38
CA ALA A 142 -10.76 9.89 2.39
C ALA A 142 -9.92 10.74 3.37
N ALA A 143 -8.81 10.20 3.86
CA ALA A 143 -7.90 10.94 4.75
C ALA A 143 -7.25 12.14 4.04
N TYR A 144 -6.87 11.98 2.77
CA TYR A 144 -6.31 13.06 1.97
C TYR A 144 -7.31 14.21 1.79
N GLU A 145 -8.52 13.90 1.32
CA GLU A 145 -9.57 14.90 1.08
C GLU A 145 -9.95 15.62 2.38
N TRP A 146 -9.97 14.90 3.51
CA TRP A 146 -10.20 15.49 4.84
C TRP A 146 -9.14 16.53 5.21
N MET A 147 -7.85 16.24 5.00
CA MET A 147 -6.78 17.22 5.22
C MET A 147 -6.79 18.36 4.20
N ASP A 148 -7.25 18.10 2.99
CA ASP A 148 -7.26 19.11 1.93
C ASP A 148 -8.40 20.11 2.09
N ALA A 149 -9.54 19.66 2.61
CA ALA A 149 -10.67 20.51 2.97
C ALA A 149 -10.38 21.48 4.12
N GLY A 150 -9.33 21.22 4.92
CA GLY A 150 -9.01 22.00 6.11
C GLY A 150 -9.96 21.68 7.26
N PRO A 151 -9.61 20.77 8.19
CA PRO A 151 -10.43 20.49 9.35
C PRO A 151 -10.57 21.69 10.30
#